data_AF-A0A1Q4AB67-F1
#
_entry.id   AF-A0A1Q4AB67-F1
#
_cell.length_a   1.000
_cell.length_b   1.000
_cell.length_c   1.000
_cell.angle_alpha   90.00
_cell.angle_beta   90.00
_cell.angle_gamma   90.00
#
_symmetry.space_group_name_H-M   'P 1'
#
loop_
_entity.id
_entity.type
_entity.pdbx_description
1 polymer ?
#
loop_
_entity_poly.entity_id
_entity_poly.type
_entity_poly.pdbx_seq_one_letter_code
_entity_poly.pdbx_strand_id
1 'polypeptide(L)'
;METEGGGVAEIAFHQFGDAFRDRLNALGYSLRRAEEVWPEADRAMLSRAINGKVLSAGNYLLLCEYAGLDPYRYLTRDPRRRVTMKSILDQMVTPPVSRETRSEIAKLKVRR
;
A
#
# COMPACT_ATOMS: atom_id res chain seq x y z
N MET A 1 -0.84 -22.44 -3.83
CA MET A 1 -0.65 -22.07 -2.41
C MET A 1 -0.87 -20.58 -2.33
N GLU A 2 -2.13 -20.20 -2.22
CA GLU A 2 -2.56 -18.80 -2.19
C GLU A 2 -2.44 -18.32 -0.75
N THR A 3 -1.67 -17.27 -0.53
CA THR A 3 -1.57 -16.65 0.78
C THR A 3 -2.84 -15.84 1.05
N GLU A 4 -3.73 -16.40 1.89
CA GLU A 4 -4.81 -15.66 2.54
C GLU A 4 -4.20 -14.62 3.51
N GLY A 5 -3.75 -13.49 2.97
CA GLY A 5 -3.28 -12.34 3.74
C GLY A 5 -4.30 -11.22 3.67
N GLY A 6 -5.13 -11.05 4.70
CA GLY A 6 -6.10 -9.96 4.79
C GLY A 6 -5.44 -8.57 4.82
N GLY A 7 -6.01 -7.62 4.08
CA GLY A 7 -5.97 -6.17 4.39
C GLY A 7 -4.63 -5.45 4.60
N VAL A 8 -3.50 -5.94 4.09
CA VAL A 8 -2.19 -5.25 4.27
C VAL A 8 -1.99 -4.18 3.18
N ALA A 9 -1.42 -3.03 3.56
CA ALA A 9 -0.96 -2.04 2.59
C ALA A 9 0.15 -2.66 1.72
N GLU A 10 0.02 -2.57 0.41
CA GLU A 10 1.00 -3.10 -0.55
C GLU A 10 1.95 -2.00 -1.01
N ILE A 11 3.24 -2.31 -1.13
CA ILE A 11 4.22 -1.35 -1.65
C ILE A 11 4.15 -1.35 -3.17
N ALA A 12 3.94 -0.18 -3.78
CA ALA A 12 4.09 0.04 -5.21
C ALA A 12 5.58 0.06 -5.60
N PHE A 13 6.19 -1.14 -5.68
CA PHE A 13 7.62 -1.29 -5.94
C PHE A 13 8.09 -0.66 -7.25
N HIS A 14 7.23 -0.56 -8.27
CA HIS A 14 7.55 0.15 -9.51
C HIS A 14 7.75 1.66 -9.27
N GLN A 15 6.80 2.30 -8.58
CA GLN A 15 6.90 3.74 -8.26
C GLN A 15 8.07 4.04 -7.33
N PHE A 16 8.29 3.15 -6.34
CA PHE A 16 9.46 3.21 -5.49
C PHE A 16 10.77 3.09 -6.30
N GLY A 17 10.85 2.12 -7.22
CA GLY A 17 12.05 1.88 -8.03
C GLY A 17 12.42 3.06 -8.93
N ASP A 18 11.42 3.72 -9.51
CA ASP A 18 11.61 4.93 -10.31
C ASP A 18 12.12 6.09 -9.43
N ALA A 19 11.45 6.36 -8.31
CA ALA A 19 11.86 7.42 -7.39
C ALA A 19 13.25 7.16 -6.78
N PHE A 20 13.57 5.91 -6.49
CA PHE A 20 14.86 5.48 -5.98
C PHE A 20 15.97 5.67 -7.03
N ARG A 21 15.69 5.36 -8.31
CA ARG A 21 16.61 5.63 -9.41
C ARG A 21 16.86 7.12 -9.59
N ASP A 22 15.80 7.93 -9.58
CA ASP A 22 15.92 9.38 -9.68
C ASP A 22 16.73 9.95 -8.53
N ARG A 23 16.56 9.40 -7.32
CA ARG A 23 17.33 9.79 -6.16
C ARG A 23 18.80 9.42 -6.28
N LEU A 24 19.13 8.21 -6.74
CA LEU A 24 20.52 7.82 -7.02
C LEU A 24 21.16 8.73 -8.06
N ASN A 25 20.44 9.07 -9.13
CA ASN A 25 20.91 10.00 -10.15
C ASN A 25 21.18 11.40 -9.58
N ALA A 26 20.28 11.91 -8.73
CA ALA A 26 20.46 13.20 -8.06
C ALA A 26 21.67 13.24 -7.11
N LEU A 27 22.00 12.09 -6.50
CA LEU A 27 23.20 11.93 -5.68
C LEU A 27 24.47 11.68 -6.50
N GLY A 28 24.35 11.46 -7.82
CA GLY A 28 25.46 11.06 -8.69
C GLY A 28 25.96 9.64 -8.42
N TYR A 29 25.14 8.78 -7.84
CA TYR A 29 25.53 7.43 -7.43
C TYR A 29 25.26 6.42 -8.53
N SER A 30 26.31 5.70 -8.94
CA SER A 30 26.13 4.41 -9.59
C SER A 30 25.72 3.36 -8.54
N LEU A 31 25.16 2.22 -8.97
CA LEU A 31 24.87 1.12 -8.05
C LEU A 31 26.12 0.66 -7.27
N ARG A 32 27.30 0.74 -7.90
CA ARG A 32 28.57 0.40 -7.24
C ARG A 32 28.91 1.40 -6.17
N ARG A 33 28.74 2.68 -6.48
CA ARG A 33 29.00 3.74 -5.53
C ARG A 33 28.03 3.67 -4.34
N ALA A 34 26.76 3.38 -4.60
CA ALA A 34 25.77 3.20 -3.55
C ALA A 34 26.13 2.04 -2.62
N GLU A 35 26.54 0.89 -3.16
CA GLU A 35 27.02 -0.26 -2.37
C GLU A 35 28.26 0.08 -1.52
N GLU A 36 29.18 0.89 -2.03
CA GLU A 36 30.37 1.33 -1.27
C GLU A 36 30.02 2.33 -0.15
N VAL A 37 28.99 3.16 -0.35
CA VAL A 37 28.60 4.24 0.57
C VAL A 37 27.59 3.77 1.62
N TRP A 38 26.74 2.80 1.29
CA TRP A 38 25.69 2.29 2.15
C TRP A 38 26.07 0.89 2.64
N PRO A 39 26.65 0.76 3.85
CA PRO A 39 27.31 -0.47 4.30
C PRO A 39 26.38 -1.67 4.43
N GLU A 40 25.09 -1.43 4.62
CA GLU A 40 24.07 -2.47 4.78
C GLU A 40 23.32 -2.79 3.47
N ALA A 41 23.62 -2.06 2.38
CA ALA A 41 22.99 -2.27 1.08
C ALA A 41 23.91 -3.08 0.15
N ASP A 42 23.47 -4.26 -0.25
CA ASP A 42 24.19 -5.08 -1.23
C ASP A 42 23.75 -4.80 -2.68
N ARG A 43 24.60 -5.18 -3.65
CA ARG A 43 24.32 -4.98 -5.08
C ARG A 43 23.00 -5.58 -5.55
N ALA A 44 22.62 -6.75 -5.05
CA ALA A 44 21.41 -7.44 -5.48
C ALA A 44 20.16 -6.74 -4.95
N MET A 45 20.20 -6.24 -3.72
CA MET A 45 19.16 -5.40 -3.12
C MET A 45 18.95 -4.12 -3.93
N LEU A 46 20.03 -3.40 -4.24
CA LEU A 46 19.98 -2.16 -5.03
C LEU A 46 19.46 -2.42 -6.45
N SER A 47 19.92 -3.50 -7.08
CA SER A 47 19.44 -3.90 -8.41
C SER A 47 17.95 -4.25 -8.40
N ARG A 48 17.46 -4.98 -7.39
CA ARG A 48 16.03 -5.29 -7.23
C ARG A 48 15.21 -4.02 -7.06
N ALA A 49 15.68 -3.08 -6.24
CA ALA A 49 15.03 -1.80 -6.02
C ALA A 49 14.84 -1.01 -7.31
N ILE A 50 15.91 -0.76 -8.07
CA ILE A 50 15.81 0.03 -9.32
C ILE A 50 14.97 -0.66 -10.41
N ASN A 51 14.82 -1.98 -10.35
CA ASN A 51 14.02 -2.77 -11.29
C ASN A 51 12.58 -2.97 -10.81
N GLY A 52 12.17 -2.31 -9.72
CA GLY A 52 10.83 -2.40 -9.15
C GLY A 52 10.45 -3.81 -8.70
N LYS A 53 11.43 -4.64 -8.33
CA LYS A 53 11.20 -5.99 -7.82
C LYS A 53 10.78 -5.93 -6.35
N VAL A 54 10.03 -6.93 -5.93
CA VAL A 54 9.61 -7.08 -4.53
C VAL A 54 10.84 -7.17 -3.62
N LEU A 55 10.82 -6.38 -2.55
CA LEU A 55 11.80 -6.39 -1.47
C LEU A 55 11.14 -6.85 -0.17
N SER A 56 11.94 -7.36 0.77
CA SER A 56 11.47 -7.49 2.15
C SER A 56 11.14 -6.10 2.71
N ALA A 57 10.24 -6.06 3.70
CA ALA A 57 9.89 -4.80 4.36
C ALA A 57 11.12 -4.11 4.98
N GLY A 58 12.04 -4.88 5.56
CA GLY A 58 13.30 -4.34 6.11
C GLY A 58 14.18 -3.68 5.04
N ASN A 59 14.43 -4.36 3.93
CA ASN A 59 15.25 -3.82 2.85
C ASN A 59 14.60 -2.58 2.22
N TYR A 60 13.28 -2.57 2.09
CA TYR A 60 12.55 -1.40 1.61
C TYR A 60 12.74 -0.18 2.52
N LEU A 61 12.55 -0.35 3.84
CA LEU A 61 12.70 0.73 4.81
C LEU A 61 14.14 1.24 4.87
N LEU A 62 15.11 0.32 4.86
CA LEU A 62 16.54 0.66 4.84
C LEU A 62 16.90 1.52 3.63
N LEU A 63 16.44 1.14 2.43
CA LEU A 63 16.69 1.93 1.22
C LEU A 63 15.96 3.26 1.24
N CYS A 64 14.77 3.35 1.85
CA CYS A 64 14.09 4.62 2.05
C CYS A 64 14.89 5.55 2.97
N GLU A 65 15.43 5.03 4.07
CA GLU A 65 16.28 5.78 4.99
C GLU A 65 17.53 6.33 4.28
N TYR A 66 18.29 5.46 3.62
CA TYR A 66 19.50 5.85 2.90
C TYR A 66 19.25 6.85 1.77
N ALA A 67 18.16 6.66 1.02
CA ALA A 67 17.80 7.55 -0.07
C ALA A 67 17.11 8.83 0.42
N GLY A 68 16.70 8.92 1.69
CA GLY A 68 15.88 10.02 2.22
C GLY A 68 14.51 10.08 1.56
N LEU A 69 13.90 8.93 1.27
CA LEU A 69 12.56 8.80 0.70
C LEU A 69 11.55 8.49 1.82
N ASP A 70 10.35 9.05 1.71
CA ASP A 70 9.25 8.74 2.62
C ASP A 70 8.66 7.35 2.28
N PRO A 71 8.76 6.35 3.19
CA PRO A 71 8.25 5.01 2.95
C PRO A 71 6.72 4.93 2.86
N TYR A 72 5.98 5.92 3.36
CA TYR A 72 4.52 5.90 3.28
C TYR A 72 3.99 6.34 1.92
N ARG A 73 4.81 7.04 1.12
CA ARG A 73 4.43 7.56 -0.19
C ARG A 73 4.14 6.46 -1.22
N TYR A 74 4.78 5.31 -1.07
CA TYR A 74 4.65 4.19 -2.01
C TYR A 74 3.70 3.10 -1.50
N LEU A 75 2.97 3.35 -0.41
CA LEU A 75 1.95 2.44 0.06
C LEU A 75 0.67 2.63 -0.75
N THR A 76 0.22 1.54 -1.34
CA THR A 76 -1.07 1.44 -2.03
C THR A 76 -2.04 0.64 -1.19
N ARG A 77 -3.30 1.06 -1.21
CA ARG A 77 -4.41 0.27 -0.68
C ARG A 77 -5.10 -0.36 -1.88
N ASP A 78 -5.12 -1.68 -1.97
CA ASP A 78 -5.84 -2.36 -3.05
C ASP A 78 -7.34 -2.00 -2.97
N PRO A 79 -7.89 -1.27 -3.98
CA PRO A 79 -9.30 -0.92 -3.98
C PRO A 79 -10.22 -2.15 -4.15
N ARG A 80 -9.71 -3.27 -4.69
CA ARG A 80 -10.49 -4.52 -4.88
C ARG A 80 -10.76 -5.24 -3.57
N ARG A 81 -10.01 -4.93 -2.51
CA ARG A 81 -10.19 -5.48 -1.17
C ARG A 81 -10.95 -4.53 -0.24
N ARG A 82 -11.63 -3.51 -0.78
CA ARG A 82 -12.57 -2.73 0.01
C ARG A 82 -13.70 -3.64 0.46
N VAL A 83 -13.85 -3.80 1.77
CA VAL A 83 -15.07 -4.33 2.37
C VAL A 83 -16.20 -3.37 1.96
N THR A 84 -17.12 -3.87 1.15
CA THR A 84 -18.30 -3.12 0.68
C THR A 84 -19.51 -3.51 1.53
N MET A 85 -20.53 -2.65 1.59
CA MET A 85 -21.81 -3.04 2.20
C MET A 85 -22.38 -4.33 1.60
N LYS A 86 -22.13 -4.55 0.30
CA LYS A 86 -22.50 -5.79 -0.40
C LYS A 86 -21.74 -7.00 0.15
N SER A 87 -20.42 -6.93 0.26
CA SER A 87 -19.62 -8.05 0.80
C SER A 87 -19.93 -8.34 2.27
N ILE A 88 -20.32 -7.32 3.04
CA ILE A 88 -20.82 -7.51 4.40
C ILE A 88 -22.15 -8.27 4.38
N LEU A 89 -23.12 -7.82 3.57
CA LEU A 89 -24.42 -8.48 3.42
C LEU A 89 -24.28 -9.96 3.02
N ASP A 90 -23.38 -10.27 2.09
CA ASP A 90 -23.13 -11.64 1.62
C ASP A 90 -22.57 -12.56 2.73
N GLN A 91 -22.01 -12.01 3.81
CA GLN A 91 -21.47 -12.73 4.96
C GLN A 91 -22.31 -12.59 6.23
N MET A 92 -23.50 -11.97 6.16
CA MET A 92 -24.36 -11.78 7.32
C MET A 92 -24.99 -13.11 7.74
N VAL A 93 -24.61 -13.60 8.93
CA VAL A 93 -25.23 -14.76 9.58
C VAL A 93 -26.53 -14.39 10.31
N THR A 94 -26.74 -13.09 10.54
CA THR A 94 -27.96 -12.55 11.15
C THR A 94 -28.72 -11.75 10.11
N PRO A 95 -30.04 -11.97 9.93
CA PRO A 95 -30.84 -11.17 9.01
C PRO A 95 -30.83 -9.68 9.40
N PRO A 96 -30.65 -8.75 8.45
CA PRO A 96 -30.74 -7.33 8.73
C PRO A 96 -32.20 -6.97 9.09
N VAL A 97 -32.39 -6.33 10.24
CA VAL A 97 -33.71 -5.88 10.69
C VAL A 97 -33.91 -4.40 10.31
N SER A 98 -35.02 -4.08 9.66
CA SER A 98 -35.37 -2.69 9.36
C SER A 98 -35.85 -1.97 10.63
N ARG A 99 -35.29 -0.79 10.93
CA ARG A 99 -35.86 0.09 11.97
C ARG A 99 -37.15 0.73 11.46
N GLU A 100 -38.27 0.45 12.12
CA GLU A 100 -39.60 0.98 11.77
C GLU A 100 -39.68 2.51 11.82
N THR A 101 -38.84 3.15 12.64
CA THR A 101 -38.88 4.60 12.91
C THR A 101 -38.62 5.48 11.68
N ARG A 102 -38.00 4.95 10.61
CA ARG A 102 -37.78 5.73 9.37
C ARG A 102 -39.08 5.97 8.59
N SER A 103 -40.06 5.10 8.77
CA SER A 103 -41.36 5.21 8.08
C SER A 103 -42.25 6.30 8.68
N GLU A 104 -42.10 6.63 9.96
CA GLU A 104 -42.82 7.74 10.61
C GLU A 104 -42.30 9.11 10.20
N ILE A 105 -40.97 9.27 10.11
CA ILE A 105 -40.34 10.52 9.66
C ILE A 105 -40.70 10.83 8.19
N ALA A 106 -40.79 9.80 7.34
CA ALA A 106 -41.22 9.96 5.95
C ALA A 106 -42.69 10.37 5.83
N LYS A 107 -43.59 9.82 6.67
CA LYS A 107 -45.01 10.19 6.71
C LYS A 107 -45.25 11.63 7.21
N LEU A 108 -44.42 12.11 8.14
CA LEU A 108 -44.45 13.50 8.62
C LEU A 108 -44.08 14.52 7.54
N LYS A 109 -43.23 14.16 6.57
CA LYS A 109 -42.78 15.06 5.50
C LYS A 109 -43.80 15.26 4.37
N VAL A 110 -44.75 14.35 4.20
CA VAL A 110 -45.79 14.39 3.15
C VAL A 110 -47.00 15.25 3.55
N ARG A 111 -47.15 15.60 4.83
CA ARG A 111 -48.24 16.44 5.35
C ARG A 111 -47.89 17.93 5.46
N ARG A 112 -46.88 18.41 4.74
CA ARG A 112 -46.49 19.82 4.73
C ARG A 112 -46.69 20.44 3.35
#